data_AF-A0A350T7K5-F1
#
_entry.id   AF-A0A350T7K5-F1
#
_cell.length_a   1.000
_cell.length_b   1.000
_cell.length_c   1.000
_cell.angle_alpha   90.00
_cell.angle_beta   90.00
_cell.angle_gamma   90.00
#
_symmetry.space_group_name_H-M   'P 1'
#
loop_
_entity.id
_entity.type
_entity.pdbx_description
1 polymer ?
#
loop_
_entity_poly.entity_id
_entity_poly.type
_entity_poly.pdbx_seq_one_letter_code
_entity_poly.pdbx_strand_id
1 'polypeptide(L)'
;VVEHLVERIGARTLFATHFRELTRLADEIPGVIALQTAIERHDGGLVFLHTIVPGVAEAAFGLEIARLAGLPESVIQRARAGAQTTPIGWTTGPQPATAIDLVRERVFNALLAADLANTTPLESLNLLADLQQRLRAASLEQVGPRALLDADDRRDAAQAN
;
A
#
# COMPACT_ATOMS: atom_id res chain seq x y z
N VAL A 1 -1.89 10.47 22.67
CA VAL A 1 -3.14 10.58 23.46
C VAL A 1 -3.54 9.23 24.05
N VAL A 2 -3.74 8.20 23.21
CA VAL A 2 -4.07 6.83 23.68
C VAL A 2 -3.03 6.32 24.69
N GLU A 3 -1.74 6.39 24.37
CA GLU A 3 -0.64 6.04 25.30
C GLU A 3 -0.77 6.75 26.64
N HIS A 4 -0.92 8.08 26.63
CA HIS A 4 -1.08 8.87 27.86
C HIS A 4 -2.30 8.46 28.69
N LEU A 5 -3.42 8.12 28.04
CA LEU A 5 -4.63 7.64 28.71
C LEU A 5 -4.37 6.30 29.41
N VAL A 6 -3.62 5.40 28.78
CA VAL A 6 -3.30 4.08 29.34
C VAL A 6 -2.24 4.19 30.44
N GLU A 7 -1.12 4.86 30.19
CA GLU A 7 0.05 4.88 31.06
C GLU A 7 -0.08 5.82 32.26
N ARG A 8 -0.79 6.95 32.10
CA ARG A 8 -0.81 8.03 33.10
C ARG A 8 -2.14 8.17 33.80
N ILE A 9 -3.25 7.88 33.11
CA ILE A 9 -4.60 8.08 33.64
C ILE A 9 -5.22 6.75 34.10
N GLY A 10 -5.10 5.68 33.32
CA GLY A 10 -5.63 4.36 33.66
C GLY A 10 -7.16 4.26 33.70
N ALA A 11 -7.88 5.22 33.08
CA ALA A 11 -9.34 5.24 33.05
C ALA A 11 -9.89 4.36 31.90
N ARG A 12 -11.05 3.73 32.15
CA ARG A 12 -11.81 3.05 31.09
C ARG A 12 -12.19 4.05 30.00
N THR A 13 -11.74 3.80 28.78
CA THR A 13 -11.88 4.73 27.66
C THR A 13 -12.45 4.03 26.44
N LEU A 14 -13.44 4.65 25.80
CA LEU A 14 -13.87 4.31 24.44
C LEU A 14 -13.33 5.38 23.51
N PHE A 15 -12.57 4.98 22.48
CA PHE A 15 -11.94 5.89 21.53
C PHE A 15 -12.48 5.63 20.12
N ALA A 16 -13.47 6.41 19.69
CA ALA A 16 -14.00 6.32 18.33
C ALA A 16 -13.12 7.11 17.36
N THR A 17 -12.65 6.46 16.29
CA THR A 17 -11.70 7.07 15.34
C THR A 17 -11.99 6.64 13.90
N HIS A 18 -11.62 7.49 12.95
CA HIS A 18 -11.56 7.18 11.52
C HIS A 18 -10.14 6.85 11.05
N PHE A 19 -9.13 7.00 11.92
CA PHE A 19 -7.74 6.61 11.66
C PHE A 19 -7.58 5.12 11.89
N ARG A 20 -7.45 4.35 10.80
CA ARG A 20 -7.24 2.89 10.85
C ARG A 20 -5.87 2.55 11.41
N GLU A 21 -4.90 3.43 11.24
CA GLU A 21 -3.52 3.24 11.69
C GLU A 21 -3.44 3.11 13.21
N LEU A 22 -4.33 3.82 13.94
CA LEU A 22 -4.39 3.75 15.39
C LEU A 22 -4.83 2.38 15.90
N THR A 23 -5.42 1.52 15.07
CA THR A 23 -5.79 0.17 15.53
C THR A 23 -4.57 -0.71 15.76
N ARG A 24 -3.40 -0.39 15.17
CA ARG A 24 -2.13 -1.08 15.45
C ARG A 24 -1.70 -0.93 16.90
N LEU A 25 -2.12 0.14 17.57
CA LEU A 25 -1.84 0.34 19.00
C LEU A 25 -2.44 -0.78 19.88
N ALA A 26 -3.45 -1.51 19.39
CA ALA A 26 -3.99 -2.68 20.09
C ALA A 26 -2.99 -3.86 20.13
N ASP A 27 -2.06 -3.93 19.17
CA ASP A 27 -1.01 -4.95 19.15
C ASP A 27 0.21 -4.53 19.99
N GLU A 28 0.41 -3.23 20.17
CA GLU A 28 1.59 -2.66 20.84
C GLU A 28 1.37 -2.39 22.34
N ILE A 29 0.16 -1.96 22.73
CA ILE A 29 -0.15 -1.50 24.08
C ILE A 29 -1.04 -2.50 24.82
N PRO A 30 -0.54 -3.15 25.90
CA PRO A 30 -1.34 -4.07 26.69
C PRO A 30 -2.62 -3.42 27.24
N GLY A 31 -3.75 -4.09 27.07
CA GLY A 31 -5.06 -3.62 27.56
C GLY A 31 -5.81 -2.71 26.57
N VAL A 32 -5.19 -2.35 25.43
CA VAL A 32 -5.89 -1.73 24.30
C VAL A 32 -6.45 -2.83 23.41
N ILE A 33 -7.73 -2.71 23.02
CA ILE A 33 -8.38 -3.65 22.10
C ILE A 33 -8.99 -2.88 20.92
N ALA A 34 -8.89 -3.46 19.72
CA ALA A 34 -9.55 -2.94 18.54
C ALA A 34 -10.99 -3.49 18.43
N LEU A 35 -11.94 -2.57 18.24
CA LEU A 35 -13.36 -2.87 18.05
C LEU A 35 -13.85 -2.14 16.79
N GLN A 36 -14.81 -2.75 16.10
CA GLN A 36 -15.47 -2.16 14.94
C GLN A 36 -16.99 -2.30 15.01
N THR A 37 -17.69 -1.49 14.23
CA THR A 37 -19.12 -1.67 13.99
C THR A 37 -19.32 -2.73 12.91
N ALA A 38 -20.21 -3.69 13.17
CA ALA A 38 -20.53 -4.74 12.23
C ALA A 38 -21.38 -4.20 11.07
N ILE A 39 -20.97 -4.55 9.86
CA ILE A 39 -21.55 -4.10 8.60
C ILE A 39 -21.73 -5.32 7.69
N GLU A 40 -22.91 -5.45 7.09
CA GLU A 40 -23.23 -6.54 6.16
C GLU A 40 -23.58 -5.98 4.77
N ARG A 41 -23.17 -6.69 3.71
CA ARG A 41 -23.56 -6.37 2.33
C ARG A 41 -24.74 -7.25 1.94
N HIS A 42 -25.84 -6.64 1.52
CA HIS A 42 -27.06 -7.35 1.13
C HIS A 42 -27.64 -6.72 -0.14
N ASP A 43 -27.92 -7.53 -1.16
CA ASP A 43 -28.65 -7.16 -2.39
C ASP A 43 -28.33 -5.78 -2.99
N GLY A 44 -27.03 -5.47 -3.11
CA GLY A 44 -26.55 -4.22 -3.72
C GLY A 44 -26.51 -3.01 -2.78
N GLY A 45 -26.86 -3.18 -1.50
CA GLY A 45 -26.81 -2.19 -0.44
C GLY A 45 -25.88 -2.57 0.73
N LEU A 46 -25.73 -1.63 1.65
CA LEU A 46 -24.96 -1.77 2.88
C LEU A 46 -25.92 -1.69 4.08
N VAL A 47 -25.84 -2.66 4.98
CA VAL A 47 -26.65 -2.72 6.21
C VAL A 47 -25.74 -2.53 7.42
N PHE A 48 -26.07 -1.54 8.26
CA PHE A 48 -25.37 -1.30 9.53
C PHE A 48 -26.07 -2.11 10.63
N LEU A 49 -25.37 -3.08 11.21
CA LEU A 49 -25.94 -3.98 12.22
C LEU A 49 -25.98 -3.34 13.62
N HIS A 50 -25.47 -2.12 13.78
CA HIS A 50 -25.39 -1.38 15.06
C HIS A 50 -24.79 -2.19 16.21
N THR A 51 -23.99 -3.21 15.87
CA THR A 51 -23.39 -4.16 16.80
C THR A 51 -21.89 -3.93 16.80
N ILE A 52 -21.27 -3.90 17.98
CA ILE A 52 -19.82 -3.78 18.11
C ILE A 52 -19.22 -5.19 18.18
N VAL A 53 -18.24 -5.44 17.32
CA VAL A 53 -17.52 -6.72 17.25
C VAL A 53 -16.01 -6.51 17.38
N PRO A 54 -15.26 -7.49 17.90
CA PRO A 54 -13.81 -7.44 17.92
C PRO A 54 -13.22 -7.30 16.51
N GLY A 55 -12.11 -6.55 16.40
CA GLY A 55 -11.32 -6.45 15.19
C GLY A 55 -11.30 -5.06 14.56
N VAL A 56 -10.69 -5.00 13.38
CA VAL A 56 -10.45 -3.78 12.60
C VAL A 56 -11.24 -3.85 11.31
N ALA A 57 -11.85 -2.73 10.91
CA ALA A 57 -12.52 -2.66 9.62
C ALA A 57 -11.54 -2.87 8.46
N GLU A 58 -11.83 -3.85 7.60
CA GLU A 58 -10.98 -4.23 6.46
C GLU A 58 -11.09 -3.24 5.29
N ALA A 59 -12.27 -2.66 5.08
CA ALA A 59 -12.56 -1.78 3.95
C ALA A 59 -13.16 -0.44 4.40
N ALA A 60 -12.84 0.62 3.67
CA ALA A 60 -13.54 1.89 3.76
C ALA A 60 -14.79 1.85 2.86
N PHE A 61 -15.97 1.99 3.45
CA PHE A 61 -17.25 1.92 2.72
C PHE A 61 -17.69 3.28 2.14
N GLY A 62 -16.75 4.19 1.88
CA GLY A 62 -17.06 5.58 1.52
C GLY A 62 -17.87 5.71 0.22
N LEU A 63 -17.55 4.92 -0.80
CA LEU A 63 -18.29 4.93 -2.07
C LEU A 63 -19.68 4.29 -1.92
N GLU A 64 -19.80 3.24 -1.11
CA GLU A 64 -21.07 2.59 -0.80
C GLU A 64 -21.99 3.50 0.01
N ILE A 65 -21.46 4.21 1.00
CA ILE A 65 -22.21 5.22 1.78
C ILE A 65 -22.63 6.38 0.88
N ALA A 66 -21.76 6.85 -0.02
CA ALA A 66 -22.08 7.87 -1.02
C ALA A 66 -23.26 7.46 -1.92
N ARG A 67 -23.28 6.20 -2.37
CA ARG A 67 -24.40 5.65 -3.14
C ARG A 67 -25.68 5.59 -2.30
N LEU A 68 -25.60 5.12 -1.06
CA LEU A 68 -26.74 5.06 -0.14
C LEU A 68 -27.30 6.46 0.15
N ALA A 69 -26.44 7.47 0.22
CA ALA A 69 -26.83 8.88 0.40
C ALA A 69 -27.45 9.52 -0.84
N GLY A 70 -27.55 8.80 -1.97
CA GLY A 70 -28.16 9.29 -3.20
C GLY A 70 -27.29 10.26 -4.00
N LEU A 71 -25.96 10.21 -3.85
CA LEU A 71 -25.07 11.02 -4.67
C LEU A 71 -25.17 10.60 -6.16
N PRO A 72 -25.03 11.55 -7.11
CA PRO A 72 -25.10 11.25 -8.53
C PRO A 72 -24.03 10.23 -8.95
N GLU A 73 -24.40 9.29 -9.83
CA GLU A 73 -23.49 8.23 -10.29
C GLU A 73 -22.22 8.81 -10.95
N SER A 74 -22.32 9.95 -11.64
CA SER A 74 -21.17 10.65 -12.22
C SER A 74 -20.13 11.07 -11.17
N VAL A 75 -20.57 11.42 -9.95
CA VAL A 75 -19.69 11.76 -8.82
C VAL A 75 -19.02 10.50 -8.27
N ILE A 76 -19.79 9.43 -8.08
CA ILE A 76 -19.31 8.14 -7.57
C ILE A 76 -18.26 7.54 -8.52
N GLN A 77 -18.50 7.59 -9.83
CA GLN A 77 -17.57 7.07 -10.84
C GLN A 77 -16.25 7.85 -10.87
N ARG A 78 -16.30 9.18 -10.75
CA ARG A 78 -15.09 10.01 -10.63
C ARG A 78 -14.31 9.69 -9.35
N ALA A 79 -14.99 9.52 -8.22
CA ALA A 79 -14.34 9.17 -6.96
C ALA A 79 -13.70 7.78 -7.01
N ARG A 80 -14.33 6.82 -7.69
CA ARG A 80 -13.78 5.47 -7.94
C ARG A 80 -12.48 5.52 -8.74
N ALA A 81 -12.37 6.40 -9.72
CA ALA A 81 -11.14 6.57 -10.51
C ALA A 81 -9.99 7.12 -9.65
N GLY A 82 -10.25 8.14 -8.81
CA GLY A 82 -9.23 8.70 -7.90
C GLY A 82 -8.77 7.71 -6.82
N ALA A 83 -9.67 6.87 -6.32
CA ALA A 83 -9.34 5.86 -5.30
C ALA A 83 -8.37 4.77 -5.78
N GLN A 84 -8.27 4.53 -7.09
CA GLN A 84 -7.32 3.56 -7.66
C GLN A 84 -5.93 4.17 -7.92
N THR A 85 -5.87 5.49 -8.11
CA THR A 85 -4.64 6.22 -8.47
C THR A 85 -3.84 6.71 -7.25
N THR A 86 -4.44 6.68 -6.06
CA THR A 86 -3.78 7.09 -4.83
C THR A 86 -4.00 6.00 -3.79
N PRO A 87 -3.00 5.16 -3.46
CA PRO A 87 -3.01 4.64 -2.11
C PRO A 87 -2.92 5.90 -1.24
N ILE A 88 -4.00 6.27 -0.56
CA ILE A 88 -3.92 7.27 0.51
C ILE A 88 -3.18 6.55 1.64
N GLY A 89 -1.88 6.34 1.40
CA GLY A 89 -0.95 5.64 2.24
C GLY A 89 -0.08 6.71 2.84
N TRP A 90 -0.40 7.08 4.08
CA TRP A 90 0.69 7.20 5.02
C TRP A 90 1.35 5.84 5.04
N THR A 91 2.64 5.83 4.71
CA THR A 91 3.50 4.66 4.59
C THR A 91 3.18 3.68 5.72
N THR A 92 2.63 2.52 5.37
CA THR A 92 2.66 1.33 6.21
C THR A 92 4.09 1.19 6.71
N GLY A 93 4.29 0.97 8.02
CA GLY A 93 5.63 0.74 8.60
C GLY A 93 6.40 -0.30 7.79
N PRO A 94 7.75 -0.33 7.89
CA PRO A 94 8.63 -0.95 6.91
C PRO A 94 8.15 -2.36 6.57
N GLN A 95 7.43 -2.46 5.45
CA GLN A 95 7.03 -3.72 4.90
C GLN A 95 8.33 -4.33 4.38
N PRO A 96 8.65 -5.60 4.71
CA PRO A 96 9.87 -6.21 4.20
C PRO A 96 9.85 -6.06 2.68
N ALA A 97 10.87 -5.38 2.15
CA ALA A 97 10.93 -5.04 0.73
C ALA A 97 10.76 -6.33 -0.08
N THR A 98 9.72 -6.37 -0.91
CA THR A 98 9.54 -7.51 -1.81
C THR A 98 10.63 -7.49 -2.87
N ALA A 99 10.85 -8.62 -3.55
CA ALA A 99 11.80 -8.67 -4.67
C ALA A 99 11.47 -7.61 -5.73
N ILE A 100 10.18 -7.35 -5.95
CA ILE A 100 9.70 -6.32 -6.87
C ILE A 100 10.07 -4.91 -6.38
N ASP A 101 9.98 -4.64 -5.07
CA ASP A 101 10.34 -3.34 -4.50
C ASP A 101 11.85 -3.07 -4.63
N LEU A 102 12.69 -4.08 -4.40
CA LEU A 102 14.15 -3.98 -4.57
C LEU A 102 14.54 -3.74 -6.03
N VAL A 103 13.92 -4.44 -6.98
CA VAL A 103 14.16 -4.22 -8.40
C VAL A 103 13.68 -2.83 -8.81
N ARG A 104 12.54 -2.37 -8.29
CA ARG A 104 12.04 -1.02 -8.55
C ARG A 104 13.03 0.05 -8.07
N GLU A 105 13.58 -0.11 -6.87
CA GLU A 105 14.61 0.79 -6.33
C GLU A 105 15.88 0.79 -7.18
N ARG A 106 16.38 -0.37 -7.63
CA ARG A 106 17.56 -0.43 -8.53
C ARG A 106 17.31 0.28 -9.85
N VAL A 107 16.15 0.04 -10.48
CA VAL A 107 15.77 0.69 -11.74
C VAL A 107 15.61 2.20 -11.55
N PHE A 108 15.02 2.64 -10.45
CA PHE A 108 14.88 4.05 -10.12
C PHE A 108 16.24 4.74 -9.96
N ASN A 109 17.16 4.14 -9.21
CA ASN A 109 18.51 4.66 -9.04
C ASN A 109 19.31 4.67 -10.36
N ALA A 110 19.14 3.67 -11.22
CA ALA A 110 19.75 3.62 -12.54
C ALA A 110 19.24 4.76 -13.45
N LEU A 111 17.94 5.07 -13.41
CA LEU A 111 17.37 6.21 -14.14
C LEU A 111 17.87 7.56 -13.59
N LEU A 112 18.01 7.67 -12.27
CA LEU A 112 18.48 8.90 -11.63
C LEU A 112 19.96 9.17 -11.95
N ALA A 113 20.77 8.13 -12.08
CA ALA A 113 22.18 8.21 -12.44
C ALA A 113 22.42 8.34 -13.96
N ALA A 114 21.41 8.11 -14.80
CA ALA A 114 21.55 8.14 -16.25
C ALA A 114 21.74 9.58 -16.77
N ASP A 115 22.85 9.82 -17.46
CA ASP A 115 23.09 11.09 -18.14
C ASP A 115 22.45 11.10 -19.54
N LEU A 116 21.17 11.46 -19.59
CA LEU A 116 20.41 11.57 -20.83
C LEU A 116 20.87 12.73 -21.72
N ALA A 117 21.61 13.70 -21.18
CA ALA A 117 22.05 14.87 -21.94
C ALA A 117 23.26 14.57 -22.82
N ASN A 118 24.09 13.59 -22.43
CA ASN A 118 25.32 13.24 -23.13
C ASN A 118 25.34 11.84 -23.75
N THR A 119 24.29 11.03 -23.55
CA THR A 119 24.17 9.71 -24.17
C THR A 119 23.59 9.80 -25.57
N THR A 120 23.98 8.86 -26.44
CA THR A 120 23.39 8.82 -27.78
C THR A 120 21.94 8.35 -27.72
N PRO A 121 21.06 8.76 -28.66
CA PRO A 121 19.67 8.30 -28.68
C PRO A 121 19.53 6.78 -28.72
N LEU A 122 20.44 6.09 -29.41
CA LEU A 122 20.45 4.62 -29.49
C LEU A 122 20.84 3.99 -28.14
N GLU A 123 21.82 4.56 -27.45
CA GLU A 123 22.28 4.11 -26.13
C GLU A 123 21.21 4.34 -25.06
N SER A 124 20.53 5.49 -25.10
CA SER A 124 19.37 5.77 -24.26
C SER A 124 18.25 4.75 -24.47
N LEU A 125 17.93 4.40 -25.73
CA LEU A 125 16.91 3.40 -26.04
C LEU A 125 17.32 2.00 -25.58
N ASN A 126 18.59 1.63 -25.72
CA ASN A 126 19.11 0.35 -25.23
C ASN A 126 19.06 0.26 -23.71
N LEU A 127 19.40 1.34 -23.00
CA LEU A 127 19.29 1.42 -21.54
C LEU A 127 17.83 1.26 -21.08
N LEU A 128 16.90 1.97 -21.72
CA LEU A 128 15.47 1.85 -21.39
C LEU A 128 14.90 0.47 -21.68
N ALA A 129 15.35 -0.18 -22.77
CA ALA A 129 14.99 -1.56 -23.09
C ALA A 129 15.46 -2.54 -22.01
N ASP A 130 16.69 -2.39 -21.53
CA ASP A 130 17.23 -3.22 -20.44
C ASP A 130 16.43 -3.05 -19.15
N LEU A 131 16.20 -1.81 -18.71
CA LEU A 131 15.42 -1.51 -17.50
C LEU A 131 13.98 -2.03 -17.60
N GLN A 132 13.35 -1.91 -18.76
CA GLN A 132 12.02 -2.48 -19.01
C GLN A 132 12.02 -4.00 -18.88
N GLN A 133 13.06 -4.67 -19.39
CA GLN A 133 13.18 -6.12 -19.31
C GLN A 133 13.38 -6.59 -17.86
N ARG A 134 14.18 -5.87 -17.05
CA ARG A 134 14.34 -6.14 -15.61
C ARG A 134 13.02 -6.05 -14.85
N LEU A 135 12.22 -5.01 -15.11
CA LEU A 135 10.90 -4.87 -14.50
C LEU A 135 9.91 -5.95 -14.93
N ARG A 136 9.91 -6.33 -16.22
CA ARG A 136 9.04 -7.40 -16.74
C ARG A 136 9.38 -8.75 -16.12
N ALA A 137 10.67 -9.08 -16.00
CA ALA A 137 11.12 -10.32 -15.35
C ALA A 137 10.66 -10.38 -13.88
N ALA A 138 10.84 -9.28 -13.13
CA ALA A 138 10.38 -9.19 -11.74
C ALA A 138 8.84 -9.26 -11.60
N SER A 139 8.09 -8.81 -12.61
CA SER A 139 6.62 -8.87 -12.60
C SER A 139 6.04 -10.25 -12.95
N LEU A 140 6.78 -11.07 -13.70
CA LEU A 140 6.32 -12.37 -14.21
C LEU A 140 6.71 -13.54 -13.30
N GLU A 141 7.79 -13.42 -12.53
CA GLU A 141 8.23 -14.44 -11.59
C GLU A 141 7.70 -14.16 -10.18
N GLN A 142 6.60 -14.81 -9.79
CA GLN A 142 6.28 -15.05 -8.37
C GLN A 142 7.25 -16.08 -7.75
N VAL A 143 8.56 -15.91 -7.98
CA VAL A 143 9.62 -16.84 -7.56
C VAL A 143 10.51 -16.12 -6.53
N GLY A 144 10.90 -16.85 -5.50
CA GLY A 144 11.40 -16.30 -4.23
C GLY A 144 12.60 -15.32 -4.35
N PRO A 145 12.74 -14.41 -3.36
CA PRO A 145 13.57 -13.20 -3.43
C PRO A 145 15.05 -13.36 -3.79
N ARG A 146 15.61 -14.56 -3.65
CA ARG A 146 17.04 -14.82 -3.71
C ARG A 146 17.56 -15.08 -5.13
N ALA A 147 16.75 -15.72 -5.98
CA ALA A 147 17.18 -16.10 -7.33
C ALA A 147 17.29 -14.90 -8.29
N LEU A 148 16.46 -13.86 -8.09
CA LEU A 148 16.42 -12.68 -8.94
C LEU A 148 17.61 -11.74 -8.70
N LEU A 149 18.02 -11.59 -7.43
CA LEU A 149 19.22 -10.82 -7.05
C LEU A 149 20.50 -11.48 -7.56
N ASP A 150 20.62 -12.80 -7.41
CA ASP A 150 21.78 -13.55 -7.89
C ASP A 150 21.91 -13.53 -9.43
N ALA A 151 20.80 -13.38 -10.16
CA ALA A 151 20.80 -13.28 -11.62
C ALA A 151 21.20 -11.88 -12.12
N ASP A 152 20.80 -10.82 -11.39
CA ASP A 152 21.14 -9.44 -11.71
C ASP A 152 22.62 -9.15 -11.41
N ASP A 153 23.12 -9.60 -10.25
CA ASP A 153 24.53 -9.39 -9.85
C ASP A 153 25.51 -10.14 -10.79
N ARG A 154 25.11 -11.30 -11.34
CA ARG A 154 25.90 -12.01 -12.36
C ARG A 154 25.92 -11.31 -13.71
N ARG A 155 24.86 -10.57 -14.08
CA ARG A 155 24.77 -9.83 -15.34
C ARG A 155 25.54 -8.52 -15.27
N ASP A 156 25.40 -7.79 -14.16
CA ASP A 156 26.15 -6.56 -13.93
C ASP A 156 27.67 -6.85 -13.86
N ALA A 157 28.07 -8.00 -13.28
CA ALA A 157 29.47 -8.46 -13.31
C ALA A 157 29.97 -8.86 -14.71
N ALA A 158 29.09 -9.29 -15.62
CA ALA A 158 29.44 -9.66 -16.99
C ALA A 158 29.56 -8.46 -17.93
N GLN A 159 28.94 -7.31 -17.59
CA GLN A 159 29.04 -6.06 -18.35
C GLN A 159 30.20 -5.14 -17.89
N ALA A 160 30.86 -5.47 -16.77
CA ALA A 160 31.96 -4.70 -16.20
C ALA A 160 33.37 -5.18 -16.63
N ASN A 161 33.47 -6.12 -17.59
CA ASN A 161 34.72 -6.67 -18.15
C ASN A 161 34.68 -6.62 -19.67
#